data_AF-D2RG41-F1
#
_entry.id   AF-D2RG41-F1
#
_cell.length_a   1.000
_cell.length_b   1.000
_cell.length_c   1.000
_cell.angle_alpha   90.00
_cell.angle_beta   90.00
_cell.angle_gamma   90.00
#
_symmetry.space_group_name_H-M   'P 1'
#
loop_
_entity.id
_entity.type
_entity.pdbx_description
1 polymer ?
#
loop_
_entity_poly.entity_id
_entity_poly.type
_entity_poly.pdbx_seq_one_letter_code
_entity_poly.pdbx_strand_id
1 'polypeptide(L)'
;MKYRIVRIELKDEEVVIYFKKLRSQATVMPRIDSPEKMLEFSMQMGMNLAKKVEEAFSFDGFITLEYETYCTLDLKVGDIVEVEIKPA
;
A
#
# COMPACT_ATOMS: atom_id res chain seq x y z
N MET A 1 -3.54 -6.14 12.71
CA MET A 1 -2.74 -5.08 12.00
C MET A 1 -3.58 -4.53 10.86
N LYS A 2 -3.60 -3.22 10.62
CA LYS A 2 -4.47 -2.60 9.59
C LYS A 2 -3.78 -2.50 8.23
N TYR A 3 -4.49 -2.96 7.20
CA TYR A 3 -4.06 -2.91 5.82
C TYR A 3 -5.14 -2.29 4.94
N ARG A 4 -4.75 -1.71 3.82
CA ARG A 4 -5.66 -1.25 2.76
C ARG A 4 -5.67 -2.28 1.63
N ILE A 5 -6.84 -2.68 1.16
CA ILE A 5 -6.98 -3.47 -0.07
C ILE A 5 -6.62 -2.58 -1.25
N VAL A 6 -5.69 -3.04 -2.08
CA VAL A 6 -5.20 -2.26 -3.24
C VAL A 6 -5.49 -2.94 -4.58
N ARG A 7 -5.72 -4.26 -4.57
CA ARG A 7 -6.11 -5.01 -5.76
C ARG A 7 -6.87 -6.27 -5.36
N ILE A 8 -7.85 -6.64 -6.17
CA ILE A 8 -8.58 -7.90 -6.08
C ILE A 8 -8.49 -8.55 -7.46
N GLU A 9 -8.09 -9.81 -7.52
CA GLU A 9 -8.07 -10.64 -8.74
C GLU A 9 -8.99 -11.83 -8.54
N LEU A 10 -9.85 -12.11 -9.52
CA LEU A 10 -10.61 -13.35 -9.59
C LEU A 10 -9.80 -14.37 -10.41
N LYS A 11 -9.55 -15.56 -9.85
CA LYS A 11 -8.88 -16.68 -10.50
C LYS A 11 -9.71 -17.93 -10.31
N ASP A 12 -10.44 -18.31 -11.36
CA ASP A 12 -11.33 -19.47 -11.35
C ASP A 12 -12.34 -19.42 -10.19
N GLU A 13 -12.17 -20.25 -9.16
CA GLU A 13 -13.04 -20.34 -7.97
C GLU A 13 -12.49 -19.57 -6.74
N GLU A 14 -11.31 -18.95 -6.87
CA GLU A 14 -10.62 -18.24 -5.81
C GLU A 14 -10.49 -16.75 -6.09
N VAL A 15 -10.46 -15.96 -5.02
CA VAL A 15 -10.25 -14.51 -5.06
C VAL A 15 -8.96 -14.18 -4.34
N VAL A 16 -8.01 -13.60 -5.06
CA VAL A 16 -6.73 -13.13 -4.49
C VAL A 16 -6.84 -11.65 -4.16
N ILE A 17 -6.66 -11.33 -2.88
CA ILE A 17 -6.74 -9.97 -2.38
C ILE A 17 -5.34 -9.51 -1.99
N TYR A 18 -4.91 -8.39 -2.56
CA TYR A 18 -3.61 -7.78 -2.30
C TYR A 18 -3.77 -6.59 -1.36
N PHE A 19 -2.86 -6.51 -0.41
CA PHE A 19 -2.90 -5.54 0.67
C PHE A 19 -1.64 -4.69 0.74
N LYS A 20 -1.81 -3.47 1.24
CA LYS A 20 -0.73 -2.58 1.61
C LYS A 20 -0.89 -2.15 3.06
N LYS A 21 0.17 -2.29 3.85
CA LYS A 21 0.18 -1.94 5.27
C LYS A 21 0.02 -0.43 5.41
N LEU A 22 -0.89 -0.01 6.28
CA LEU A 22 -1.00 1.41 6.60
C LEU A 22 0.23 1.85 7.39
N ARG A 23 1.10 2.65 6.78
CA ARG A 23 2.25 3.28 7.43
C ARG A 23 1.89 4.70 7.87
N SER A 24 2.20 5.05 9.11
CA SER A 24 2.19 6.43 9.59
C SER A 24 3.37 7.18 8.97
N GLN A 25 3.17 7.89 7.86
CA GLN A 25 4.21 8.76 7.29
C GLN A 25 4.20 10.13 7.98
N ALA A 26 5.06 10.32 8.98
CA ALA A 26 5.53 11.65 9.34
C ALA A 26 6.50 12.10 8.24
N THR A 27 6.08 13.05 7.40
CA THR A 27 6.97 13.60 6.36
C THR A 27 7.77 14.74 6.99
N VAL A 28 9.07 14.53 7.19
CA VAL A 28 9.98 15.60 7.64
C VAL A 28 10.22 16.52 6.46
N MET A 29 9.77 17.76 6.55
CA MET A 29 9.95 18.77 5.51
C MET A 29 11.24 19.56 5.79
N PRO A 30 12.26 19.49 4.92
CA PRO A 30 13.49 20.25 5.10
C PRO A 30 13.24 21.75 4.91
N ARG A 31 13.96 22.60 5.67
CA ARG A 31 13.94 24.05 5.47
C ARG A 31 14.84 24.41 4.29
N ILE A 32 14.31 25.14 3.32
CA ILE A 32 15.05 25.60 2.13
C ILE A 32 15.48 27.05 2.36
N ASP A 33 16.78 27.28 2.48
CA ASP A 33 17.42 28.56 2.78
C ASP A 33 18.53 28.94 1.78
N SER A 34 18.84 28.07 0.80
CA SER A 34 19.78 28.39 -0.29
C SER A 34 19.42 27.72 -1.63
N PRO A 35 19.91 28.26 -2.78
CA PRO A 35 19.69 27.69 -4.11
C PRO A 35 20.23 26.27 -4.28
N GLU A 36 21.37 25.94 -3.65
CA GLU A 36 21.95 24.59 -3.69
C GLU A 36 21.04 23.58 -2.98
N LYS A 37 20.47 23.98 -1.82
CA LYS A 37 19.50 23.17 -1.09
C LYS A 37 18.19 23.02 -1.85
N MET A 38 17.82 23.98 -2.70
CA MET A 38 16.65 23.88 -3.57
C MET A 38 16.87 22.84 -4.70
N LEU A 39 18.07 22.81 -5.29
CA LEU A 39 18.45 21.79 -6.28
C LEU A 39 18.48 20.39 -5.65
N GLU A 40 19.11 20.25 -4.48
CA GLU A 40 19.16 19.00 -3.73
C GLU A 40 17.76 18.52 -3.32
N PHE A 41 16.91 19.43 -2.83
CA PHE A 41 15.52 19.14 -2.53
C PHE A 41 14.75 18.68 -3.78
N SER A 42 14.96 19.32 -4.92
CA SER A 42 14.28 18.95 -6.17
C SER A 42 14.67 17.54 -6.64
N MET A 43 15.95 17.19 -6.52
CA MET A 43 16.44 15.83 -6.79
C MET A 43 15.87 14.81 -5.81
N GLN A 44 15.90 15.11 -4.50
CA GLN A 44 15.33 14.26 -3.47
C GLN A 44 13.82 14.07 -3.64
N MET A 45 13.08 15.11 -4.03
CA MET A 45 11.65 15.04 -4.34
C MET A 45 11.38 14.17 -5.56
N GLY A 46 12.19 14.27 -6.62
CA GLY A 46 12.11 13.38 -7.78
C GLY A 46 12.31 11.91 -7.40
N MET A 47 13.33 11.61 -6.60
CA MET A 47 13.57 10.25 -6.09
C MET A 47 12.45 9.78 -5.15
N ASN A 48 11.92 10.65 -4.30
CA ASN A 48 10.83 10.33 -3.37
C ASN A 48 9.52 10.09 -4.14
N LEU A 49 9.26 10.83 -5.22
CA LEU A 49 8.14 10.59 -6.11
C LEU A 49 8.28 9.22 -6.80
N ALA A 50 9.44 8.94 -7.39
CA ALA A 50 9.70 7.64 -8.03
C ALA A 50 9.53 6.48 -7.04
N LYS A 51 10.05 6.64 -5.81
CA LYS A 51 9.89 5.65 -4.74
C LYS A 51 8.44 5.49 -4.30
N LYS A 52 7.67 6.57 -4.19
CA LYS A 52 6.23 6.51 -3.87
C LYS A 52 5.43 5.81 -4.97
N VAL A 53 5.84 5.99 -6.23
CA VAL A 53 5.25 5.31 -7.39
C VAL A 53 5.59 3.81 -7.35
N GLU A 54 6.86 3.45 -7.17
CA GLU A 54 7.28 2.05 -7.00
C GLU A 54 6.57 1.38 -5.80
N GLU A 55 6.51 2.08 -4.66
CA GLU A 55 5.76 1.63 -3.49
C GLU A 55 4.27 1.47 -3.81
N ALA A 56 3.67 2.31 -4.64
CA ALA A 56 2.26 2.18 -5.02
C ALA A 56 1.97 0.92 -5.83
N PHE A 57 2.97 0.43 -6.57
CA PHE A 57 2.90 -0.82 -7.32
C PHE A 57 3.36 -2.06 -6.52
N SER A 58 3.99 -1.87 -5.37
CA SER A 58 4.38 -2.97 -4.48
C SER A 58 3.30 -3.29 -3.44
N PHE A 59 3.05 -4.59 -3.25
CA PHE A 59 2.10 -5.13 -2.29
C PHE A 59 2.87 -5.62 -1.05
N ASP A 60 2.39 -5.31 0.16
CA ASP A 60 3.02 -5.80 1.40
C ASP A 60 2.59 -7.25 1.72
N GLY A 61 1.53 -7.75 1.07
CA GLY A 61 1.08 -9.13 1.18
C GLY A 61 -0.17 -9.42 0.35
N PHE A 62 -0.54 -10.70 0.27
CA PHE A 62 -1.78 -11.16 -0.34
C PHE A 62 -2.39 -12.29 0.49
N ILE A 63 -3.70 -12.48 0.37
CA ILE A 63 -4.40 -13.68 0.83
C ILE A 63 -5.28 -14.19 -0.30
N THR A 64 -5.58 -15.48 -0.25
CA THR A 64 -6.54 -16.12 -1.14
C THR A 64 -7.76 -16.50 -0.33
N LEU A 65 -8.95 -16.19 -0.85
CA LEU A 65 -10.24 -16.55 -0.27
C LEU A 65 -11.06 -17.31 -1.31
N GLU A 66 -11.92 -18.20 -0.84
CA GLU A 66 -12.99 -18.75 -1.67
C GLU A 66 -13.95 -17.64 -2.10
N TYR A 67 -14.50 -17.75 -3.32
CA TYR A 67 -15.40 -16.75 -3.89
C TYR A 67 -16.60 -16.42 -2.99
N GLU A 68 -17.23 -17.44 -2.39
CA GLU A 68 -18.37 -17.26 -1.49
C GLU A 68 -18.02 -16.44 -0.23
N THR A 69 -16.83 -16.69 0.34
CA THR A 69 -16.32 -15.94 1.49
C THR A 69 -16.07 -14.49 1.12
N TYR A 70 -15.46 -14.24 -0.04
CA TYR A 70 -15.27 -12.88 -0.56
C TYR A 70 -16.60 -12.14 -0.73
N CYS A 71 -17.59 -12.76 -1.34
CA CYS A 71 -18.92 -12.17 -1.55
C CYS A 71 -19.63 -11.87 -0.22
N THR A 72 -19.50 -12.74 0.77
CA THR A 72 -20.09 -12.55 2.10
C THR A 72 -19.50 -11.34 2.83
N LEU A 73 -18.21 -11.08 2.63
CA LEU A 73 -17.50 -9.98 3.26
C LEU A 73 -17.66 -8.62 2.54
N ASP A 74 -18.27 -8.60 1.34
CA ASP A 74 -18.46 -7.41 0.47
C ASP A 74 -17.19 -6.54 0.34
N LEU A 75 -16.02 -7.18 0.20
CA LEU A 75 -14.72 -6.51 0.20
C LEU A 75 -14.49 -5.73 -1.10
N LYS A 76 -13.99 -4.49 -0.97
CA LYS A 76 -13.72 -3.59 -2.10
C LYS A 76 -12.31 -3.04 -2.06
N VAL A 77 -11.80 -2.69 -3.25
CA VAL A 77 -10.54 -1.95 -3.36
C VAL A 77 -10.67 -0.61 -2.63
N GLY A 78 -9.74 -0.32 -1.73
CA GLY A 78 -9.75 0.87 -0.87
C GLY A 78 -10.15 0.59 0.57
N ASP A 79 -10.82 -0.53 0.85
CA ASP A 79 -11.25 -0.88 2.21
C ASP A 79 -10.05 -1.06 3.14
N ILE A 80 -10.23 -0.65 4.40
CA ILE A 80 -9.26 -0.86 5.46
C ILE A 80 -9.70 -2.09 6.26
N VAL A 81 -8.89 -3.14 6.19
CA VAL A 81 -9.13 -4.40 6.87
C VAL A 81 -8.12 -4.63 7.99
N GLU A 82 -8.55 -5.33 9.03
CA GLU A 82 -7.68 -5.83 10.07
C GLU A 82 -7.34 -7.29 9.77
N VAL A 83 -6.05 -7.58 9.65
CA VAL A 83 -5.54 -8.94 9.47
C VAL A 83 -4.85 -9.37 10.75
N GLU A 84 -5.24 -10.54 11.27
CA GLU A 84 -4.58 -11.25 12.36
C GLU A 84 -3.84 -12.46 11.81
N ILE A 85 -2.53 -12.53 12.06
CA ILE A 85 -1.73 -13.71 11.75
C ILE A 85 -1.79 -14.62 12.96
N LYS A 86 -2.46 -15.77 12.84
CA LYS A 86 -2.42 -16.82 13.86
C LYS A 86 -1.25 -17.76 13.54
N PRO A 87 -0.27 -17.94 14.45
CA PRO A 87 0.74 -18.98 14.27
C PRO A 87 0.07 -20.35 14.30
N ALA A 88 0.56 -21.26 13.45
CA ALA A 88 0.12 -22.65 13.37
C ALA A 88 0.54 -23.44 14.61
#